data_AF-A0A7W5BPD5-F1
#
_entry.id   AF-A0A7W5BPD5-F1
#
_cell.length_a   1.000
_cell.length_b   1.000
_cell.length_c   1.000
_cell.angle_alpha   90.00
_cell.angle_beta   90.00
_cell.angle_gamma   90.00
#
_symmetry.space_group_name_H-M   'P 1'
#
loop_
_entity.id
_entity.type
_entity.pdbx_description
1 polymer ?
#
loop_
_entity_poly.entity_id
_entity_poly.type
_entity_poly.pdbx_seq_one_letter_code
_entity_poly.pdbx_strand_id
1 'polypeptide(L)'
;MNAKSEMASWCGFRSMQYNLPAETSQEELLDRIALLNADKVIHGILVQLPLPKHLEQEEIIRSILPEKDVDGLHVVNAGKVASGNLVTGLVSCTPAGAMMLIRHADGDNLSG
;
A
#
# COMPACT_ATOMS: atom_id res chain seq x y z
N MET A 1 -7.56 -9.53 12.00
CA MET A 1 -7.32 -8.30 11.23
C MET A 1 -8.47 -8.14 10.25
N ASN A 2 -9.49 -7.35 10.61
CA ASN A 2 -10.74 -7.34 9.84
C ASN A 2 -11.13 -5.94 9.35
N ALA A 3 -10.75 -4.88 10.06
CA ALA A 3 -11.21 -3.51 9.77
C ALA A 3 -10.96 -3.06 8.32
N LYS A 4 -9.77 -3.32 7.75
CA LYS A 4 -9.48 -2.96 6.35
C LYS A 4 -10.36 -3.72 5.35
N SER A 5 -10.58 -5.01 5.58
CA SER A 5 -11.41 -5.87 4.70
C SER A 5 -12.89 -5.53 4.82
N GLU A 6 -13.37 -5.26 6.04
CA GLU A 6 -14.73 -4.80 6.34
C GLU A 6 -15.01 -3.44 5.68
N MET A 7 -14.11 -2.47 5.85
CA MET A 7 -14.22 -1.17 5.18
C MET A 7 -14.18 -1.28 3.66
N ALA A 8 -13.32 -2.16 3.12
CA ALA A 8 -13.26 -2.38 1.68
C ALA A 8 -14.60 -2.90 1.15
N SER A 9 -15.19 -3.89 1.84
CA SER A 9 -16.51 -4.40 1.49
C SER A 9 -17.60 -3.35 1.64
N TRP A 10 -17.55 -2.52 2.69
CA TRP A 10 -18.52 -1.44 2.91
C TRP A 10 -18.47 -0.38 1.80
N CYS A 11 -17.27 -0.06 1.30
CA CYS A 11 -17.06 0.82 0.16
C CYS A 11 -17.41 0.17 -1.21
N GLY A 12 -17.80 -1.11 -1.24
CA GLY A 12 -18.12 -1.82 -2.48
C GLY A 12 -16.90 -2.30 -3.27
N PHE A 13 -15.71 -2.34 -2.67
CA PHE A 13 -14.52 -2.89 -3.32
C PHE A 13 -14.58 -4.41 -3.37
N ARG A 14 -14.16 -4.97 -4.50
CA ARG A 14 -13.80 -6.39 -4.59
C ARG A 14 -12.46 -6.60 -3.87
N SER A 15 -12.52 -7.10 -2.65
CA SER A 15 -11.33 -7.43 -1.85
C SER A 15 -10.99 -8.92 -1.97
N MET A 16 -9.70 -9.23 -2.12
CA MET A 16 -9.18 -10.60 -2.07
C MET A 16 -8.14 -10.66 -0.95
N GLN A 17 -8.35 -11.55 0.02
CA GLN A 17 -7.48 -11.71 1.17
C GLN A 17 -6.79 -13.07 1.14
N TYR A 18 -5.45 -13.05 1.21
CA TYR A 18 -4.62 -14.25 1.27
C TYR A 18 -3.97 -14.32 2.66
N ASN A 19 -4.39 -15.28 3.48
CA ASN A 19 -3.76 -15.55 4.77
C ASN A 19 -2.72 -16.66 4.55
N LEU A 20 -1.46 -16.27 4.42
CA LEU A 20 -0.35 -17.20 4.22
C LEU A 20 0.21 -17.67 5.57
N PRO A 21 0.68 -18.93 5.68
CA PRO A 21 1.38 -19.42 6.87
C PRO A 21 2.58 -18.54 7.24
N ALA A 22 2.94 -18.54 8.52
CA ALA A 22 4.14 -17.81 8.98
C ALA A 22 5.42 -18.41 8.41
N GLU A 23 5.39 -19.67 7.99
CA GLU A 23 6.49 -20.44 7.42
C GLU A 23 6.65 -20.23 5.91
N THR A 24 5.74 -19.46 5.27
CA THR A 24 5.81 -19.15 3.85
C THR A 24 7.19 -18.59 3.49
N SER A 25 7.77 -19.13 2.42
CA SER A 25 9.10 -18.71 1.97
C SER A 25 9.04 -17.34 1.27
N GLN A 26 10.19 -16.71 1.14
CA GLN A 26 10.29 -15.46 0.39
C GLN A 26 9.87 -15.65 -1.08
N GLU A 27 10.33 -16.73 -1.71
CA GLU A 27 9.99 -17.07 -3.09
C GLU A 27 8.48 -17.25 -3.28
N GLU A 28 7.82 -17.99 -2.39
CA GLU A 28 6.37 -18.21 -2.44
C GLU A 28 5.57 -16.90 -2.36
N LEU A 29 6.02 -15.96 -1.51
CA LEU A 29 5.38 -14.66 -1.39
C LEU A 29 5.64 -13.77 -2.62
N LEU A 30 6.87 -13.77 -3.15
CA LEU A 30 7.22 -13.03 -4.36
C LEU A 30 6.45 -13.54 -5.59
N ASP A 31 6.32 -14.86 -5.74
CA ASP A 31 5.53 -15.48 -6.81
C ASP A 31 4.05 -15.08 -6.71
N ARG A 32 3.50 -15.04 -5.49
CA ARG A 32 2.14 -14.55 -5.28
C ARG A 32 1.99 -13.09 -5.71
N ILE A 33 2.93 -12.23 -5.32
CA ILE A 33 2.91 -10.81 -5.68
C ILE A 33 3.05 -10.64 -7.21
N ALA A 34 3.91 -11.42 -7.86
CA ALA A 34 4.06 -11.43 -9.32
C ALA A 34 2.75 -11.77 -10.04
N LEU A 35 2.00 -12.77 -9.55
CA LEU A 35 0.69 -13.12 -10.09
C LEU A 35 -0.32 -11.97 -9.93
N LEU A 36 -0.36 -11.32 -8.77
CA LEU A 36 -1.25 -10.18 -8.51
C LEU A 36 -0.87 -8.93 -9.32
N ASN A 37 0.42 -8.72 -9.54
CA ASN A 37 0.92 -7.67 -10.42
C ASN A 37 0.49 -7.89 -11.88
N ALA A 38 0.55 -9.13 -12.36
CA ALA A 38 0.15 -9.47 -13.72
C ALA A 38 -1.38 -9.42 -13.96
N ASP A 39 -2.18 -9.58 -12.90
CA ASP A 39 -3.63 -9.60 -13.02
C ASP A 39 -4.22 -8.19 -13.27
N LYS A 40 -4.87 -8.01 -14.42
CA LYS A 40 -5.50 -6.75 -14.82
C LYS A 40 -6.75 -6.41 -14.01
N VAL A 41 -7.36 -7.36 -13.30
CA VAL A 41 -8.52 -7.08 -12.43
C VAL A 41 -8.10 -6.59 -11.04
N ILE A 42 -6.80 -6.71 -10.69
CA ILE A 42 -6.22 -6.22 -9.44
C ILE A 42 -5.72 -4.79 -9.66
N HIS A 43 -6.30 -3.85 -8.93
CA HIS A 43 -5.92 -2.43 -9.01
C HIS A 43 -4.96 -2.01 -7.89
N GLY A 44 -4.84 -2.81 -6.84
CA GLY A 44 -4.06 -2.48 -5.66
C GLY A 44 -3.66 -3.71 -4.87
N ILE A 45 -2.46 -3.68 -4.30
CA ILE A 45 -1.86 -4.74 -3.50
C ILE A 45 -1.38 -4.13 -2.20
N LEU A 46 -1.78 -4.75 -1.09
CA LEU A 46 -1.37 -4.38 0.25
C LEU A 46 -0.73 -5.59 0.92
N VAL A 47 0.49 -5.40 1.45
CA VAL A 47 1.18 -6.41 2.27
C VAL A 47 1.15 -5.94 3.71
N GLN A 48 0.62 -6.78 4.59
CA GLN A 48 0.46 -6.42 5.98
C GLN A 48 1.78 -6.55 6.74
N LEU A 49 2.21 -5.46 7.37
CA LEU A 49 3.42 -5.38 8.20
C LEU A 49 3.11 -5.51 9.70
N PRO A 50 4.07 -5.94 10.54
CA PRO A 50 5.39 -6.44 10.17
C PRO A 50 5.33 -7.86 9.59
N LEU A 51 6.28 -8.18 8.71
CA LEU A 51 6.46 -9.53 8.19
C LEU A 51 7.25 -10.42 9.18
N PRO A 52 7.12 -11.76 9.07
CA PRO A 52 8.04 -12.70 9.72
C PRO A 52 9.52 -12.37 9.47
N LYS A 53 10.37 -12.63 10.46
CA LYS A 53 11.80 -12.21 10.46
C LYS A 53 12.65 -12.81 9.35
N HIS A 54 12.25 -13.96 8.81
CA HIS A 54 12.99 -14.64 7.74
C HIS A 54 12.68 -14.07 6.35
N LEU A 55 11.73 -13.14 6.24
CA LEU A 55 11.38 -12.47 5.00
C LEU A 55 12.07 -11.11 4.89
N GLU A 56 12.65 -10.82 3.73
CA GLU A 56 13.24 -9.52 3.44
C GLU A 56 12.13 -8.54 3.02
N GLN A 57 11.76 -7.66 3.95
CA GLN A 57 10.60 -6.77 3.80
C GLN A 57 10.79 -5.76 2.65
N GLU A 58 12.01 -5.26 2.46
CA GLU A 58 12.28 -4.25 1.43
C GLU A 58 12.15 -4.83 0.02
N GLU A 59 12.62 -6.05 -0.20
CA GLU A 59 12.46 -6.81 -1.43
C GLU A 59 10.98 -7.06 -1.75
N ILE A 60 10.19 -7.45 -0.74
CA ILE A 60 8.74 -7.67 -0.88
C ILE A 60 8.03 -6.37 -1.27
N ILE A 61 8.31 -5.25 -0.59
CA ILE A 61 7.71 -3.95 -0.93
C ILE A 61 8.09 -3.53 -2.36
N ARG A 62 9.35 -3.69 -2.75
CA ARG A 62 9.85 -3.36 -4.10
C ARG A 62 9.29 -4.26 -5.20
N SER A 63 8.82 -5.45 -4.84
CA SER A 63 8.20 -6.37 -5.82
C SER A 63 6.79 -5.93 -6.25
N ILE A 64 6.12 -5.06 -5.49
CA ILE A 64 4.79 -4.53 -5.84
C ILE A 64 4.96 -3.42 -6.90
N LEU A 65 4.21 -3.50 -7.99
CA LEU A 65 4.25 -2.45 -9.01
C LEU A 65 3.86 -1.08 -8.41
N PRO A 66 4.59 0.02 -8.70
CA PRO A 66 4.30 1.33 -8.10
C PRO A 66 2.86 1.80 -8.27
N GLU A 67 2.23 1.49 -9.41
CA GLU A 67 0.82 1.81 -9.70
C GLU A 67 -0.19 0.96 -8.92
N LYS A 68 0.24 -0.16 -8.34
CA LYS A 68 -0.58 -1.04 -7.48
C LYS A 68 -0.22 -0.94 -6.00
N ASP A 69 0.79 -0.15 -5.62
CA ASP A 69 1.23 0.03 -4.23
C ASP A 69 0.31 0.99 -3.46
N VAL A 70 -0.79 0.46 -2.92
CA VAL A 70 -1.80 1.27 -2.21
C VAL A 70 -1.32 1.77 -0.85
N ASP A 71 -0.25 1.20 -0.29
CA ASP A 71 0.34 1.68 0.97
C ASP A 71 1.36 2.82 0.74
N GLY A 72 1.75 3.08 -0.51
CA GLY A 72 2.67 4.15 -0.88
C GLY A 72 4.10 3.96 -0.35
N LEU A 73 4.51 2.70 -0.11
CA LEU A 73 5.81 2.36 0.48
C LEU A 73 6.89 2.08 -0.56
N HIS A 74 6.51 1.88 -1.82
CA HIS A 74 7.46 1.66 -2.89
C HIS A 74 8.33 2.91 -3.09
N VAL A 75 9.65 2.73 -3.23
CA VAL A 75 10.63 3.83 -3.32
C VAL A 75 10.30 4.83 -4.44
N VAL A 76 9.74 4.36 -5.55
CA VAL A 76 9.25 5.21 -6.66
C VAL A 76 8.12 6.14 -6.19
N ASN A 77 7.15 5.64 -5.41
CA ASN A 77 6.06 6.46 -4.89
C ASN A 77 6.58 7.45 -3.85
N ALA A 78 7.43 6.99 -2.92
CA ALA A 78 8.10 7.87 -1.96
C ALA A 78 8.89 8.99 -2.67
N GLY A 79 9.64 8.66 -3.72
CA GLY A 79 10.41 9.61 -4.52
C GLY A 79 9.53 10.63 -5.25
N LYS A 80 8.43 10.18 -5.87
CA LYS A 80 7.46 11.08 -6.52
C LYS A 80 6.85 12.06 -5.52
N VAL A 81 6.44 11.59 -4.34
CA VAL A 81 5.87 12.43 -3.29
C VAL A 81 6.90 13.43 -2.77
N ALA A 82 8.14 12.98 -2.50
CA ALA A 82 9.23 13.84 -2.04
C ALA A 82 9.60 14.93 -3.06
N SER A 83 9.48 14.64 -4.36
CA SER A 83 9.71 15.63 -5.43
C SER A 83 8.50 16.52 -5.74
N GLY A 84 7.41 16.43 -4.96
CA GLY A 84 6.18 17.20 -5.16
C GLY A 84 5.25 16.68 -6.26
N ASN A 85 5.52 15.51 -6.85
CA ASN A 85 4.64 14.87 -7.81
C ASN A 85 3.53 14.07 -7.08
N LEU A 86 2.53 14.80 -6.61
CA LEU A 86 1.34 14.24 -5.96
C LEU A 86 0.28 13.76 -6.95
N VAL A 87 0.46 14.00 -8.26
CA VAL A 87 -0.49 13.58 -9.30
C VAL A 87 -0.34 12.08 -9.59
N THR A 88 0.90 11.58 -9.62
CA THR A 88 1.17 10.16 -9.93
C THR A 88 1.89 9.40 -8.82
N GLY A 89 2.23 10.08 -7.72
CA GLY A 89 2.78 9.47 -6.51
C GLY A 89 1.66 9.04 -5.57
N LEU A 90 1.68 7.78 -5.14
CA LEU A 90 0.77 7.30 -4.11
C LEU A 90 1.33 7.69 -2.73
N VAL A 91 0.54 8.44 -1.96
CA VAL A 91 0.90 8.90 -0.62
C VAL A 91 0.48 7.85 0.39
N SER A 92 1.37 7.51 1.33
CA SER A 92 1.03 6.59 2.41
C SER A 92 -0.16 7.09 3.23
N CYS A 93 -1.02 6.17 3.68
CA CYS A 93 -2.30 6.50 4.32
C CYS A 93 -2.15 7.31 5.61
N THR A 94 -1.10 7.10 6.40
CA THR A 94 -0.86 7.83 7.66
C THR A 94 -0.58 9.32 7.44
N PRO A 95 0.43 9.74 6.64
CA PRO A 95 0.63 11.16 6.36
C PRO A 95 -0.55 11.78 5.60
N ALA A 96 -1.22 11.04 4.71
CA ALA A 96 -2.43 11.51 4.06
C ALA A 96 -3.54 11.84 5.08
N GLY A 97 -3.79 10.94 6.04
CA GLY A 97 -4.74 11.16 7.13
C GLY A 97 -4.37 12.34 8.01
N ALA A 98 -3.09 12.50 8.36
CA ALA A 98 -2.61 13.66 9.12
C ALA A 98 -2.90 14.98 8.39
N MET A 99 -2.63 15.04 7.08
CA MET A 99 -2.94 16.22 6.26
C MET A 99 -4.44 16.51 6.18
N MET A 100 -5.28 15.47 6.14
CA MET A 100 -6.74 15.66 6.20
C MET A 100 -7.18 16.28 7.53
N LEU A 101 -6.63 15.82 8.65
CA LEU A 101 -6.94 16.37 9.97
C LEU A 101 -6.50 17.83 10.10
N ILE A 102 -5.29 18.17 9.61
CA ILE A 102 -4.79 19.56 9.61
C ILE A 102 -5.72 20.46 8.78
N ARG A 103 -6.07 20.05 7.56
CA ARG A 103 -6.99 20.82 6.71
C ARG A 103 -8.37 20.99 7.31
N HIS A 104 -8.85 19.99 8.03
CA HIS A 104 -10.12 20.07 8.74
C HIS A 104 -10.07 21.10 9.89
N ALA A 105 -8.94 21.22 10.57
CA ALA A 105 -8.77 22.13 11.69
C ALA A 105 -8.48 23.59 11.25
N ASP A 106 -7.57 23.77 10.28
CA ASP A 106 -6.99 25.07 9.93
C ASP A 106 -7.44 25.60 8.55
N GLY A 107 -8.24 24.82 7.81
CA GLY A 107 -8.67 25.13 6.44
C GLY A 107 -7.66 24.70 5.38
N ASP A 108 -8.00 24.93 4.11
CA ASP A 108 -7.20 24.42 2.98
C ASP A 108 -5.93 25.23 2.68
N ASN A 109 -5.88 26.49 3.13
CA ASN A 109 -4.72 27.34 2.93
C ASN A 109 -3.70 27.14 4.06
N LEU A 110 -2.70 26.30 3.79
CA LEU A 110 -1.59 26.01 4.70
C LEU A 110 -0.31 26.80 4.34
N SER A 111 -0.42 27.82 3.48
CA SER A 111 0.72 28.69 3.21
C SER A 111 1.07 29.51 4.44
N GLY A 112 2.37 29.64 4.73
CA GLY A 112 2.86 30.55 5.76
C GLY A 112 2.63 32.02 5.44
#